data_AF-A0A2V6RJT7-F1
#
_entry.id   AF-A0A2V6RJT7-F1
#
_cell.length_a   1.000
_cell.length_b   1.000
_cell.length_c   1.000
_cell.angle_alpha   90.00
_cell.angle_beta   90.00
_cell.angle_gamma   90.00
#
_symmetry.space_group_name_H-M   'P 1'
#
loop_
_entity.id
_entity.type
_entity.pdbx_description
1 polymer ?
#
loop_
_entity_poly.entity_id
_entity_poly.type
_entity_poly.pdbx_seq_one_letter_code
_entity_poly.pdbx_strand_id
1 'polypeptide(L)'
;MNEYDSERVAGLLRDERYELTETAQDADLILLNTCAIREKCEDKVFSRLGELKHLKRERPHVLIGVMGCMAQLWQGKIQERAPSVDLVFGSAAVSRVGELVARARATGAPVLETGEAPLVKITARPEAVGQLKAFVTVMEGCEKGCTFCVVPVTRGRERSHSPASIVAEVRELAAAGVREVTLLGQ
;
A
#
# COMPACT_ATOMS: atom_id res chain seq x y z
N MET A 1 -6.39 -1.16 8.04
CA MET A 1 -5.03 -1.49 7.57
C MET A 1 -4.87 -1.20 6.09
N ASN A 2 -5.57 -1.87 5.17
CA ASN A 2 -5.42 -1.56 3.73
C ASN A 2 -5.81 -0.10 3.39
N GLU A 3 -6.91 0.43 3.92
CA GLU A 3 -7.27 1.86 3.71
C GLU A 3 -6.16 2.80 4.18
N TYR A 4 -5.62 2.54 5.37
CA TYR A 4 -4.48 3.27 5.93
C TYR A 4 -3.23 3.16 5.04
N ASP A 5 -2.91 1.96 4.53
CA ASP A 5 -1.79 1.75 3.61
C ASP A 5 -1.98 2.56 2.31
N SER A 6 -3.21 2.62 1.78
CA SER A 6 -3.53 3.41 0.58
C SER A 6 -3.38 4.91 0.81
N GLU A 7 -3.86 5.43 1.94
CA GLU A 7 -3.68 6.84 2.30
C GLU A 7 -2.21 7.20 2.48
N ARG A 8 -1.43 6.31 3.11
CA ARG A 8 0.01 6.48 3.27
C ARG A 8 0.73 6.53 1.93
N VAL A 9 0.38 5.63 1.00
CA VAL A 9 0.92 5.65 -0.36
C VAL A 9 0.56 6.97 -1.06
N ALA A 10 -0.68 7.45 -0.93
CA ALA A 10 -1.07 8.73 -1.51
C ALA A 10 -0.28 9.91 -0.92
N GLY A 11 0.01 9.89 0.39
CA GLY A 11 0.86 10.88 1.05
C GLY A 11 2.29 10.87 0.49
N LEU A 12 2.93 9.69 0.45
CA LEU A 12 4.28 9.52 -0.08
C LEU A 12 4.41 9.92 -1.56
N LEU A 13 3.39 9.62 -2.36
CA LEU A 13 3.40 9.98 -3.78
C LEU A 13 3.14 11.48 -4.00
N ARG A 14 2.49 12.18 -3.07
CA ARG A 14 2.34 13.64 -3.12
C ARG A 14 3.69 14.34 -3.03
N ASP A 15 4.60 13.84 -2.21
CA ASP A 15 5.98 14.35 -2.10
C ASP A 15 6.74 14.19 -3.45
N GLU A 16 6.33 13.20 -4.25
CA GLU A 16 6.80 12.94 -5.61
C GLU A 16 5.99 13.68 -6.70
N ARG A 17 5.16 14.66 -6.32
CA ARG A 17 4.28 15.47 -7.19
C ARG A 17 3.19 14.69 -7.93
N TYR A 18 2.74 13.56 -7.38
CA TYR A 18 1.49 12.94 -7.82
C TYR A 18 0.28 13.59 -7.16
N GLU A 19 -0.84 13.57 -7.87
CA GLU A 19 -2.16 13.93 -7.36
C GLU A 19 -3.14 12.75 -7.50
N LEU A 20 -4.16 12.74 -6.64
CA LEU A 20 -5.22 11.72 -6.72
C LEU A 20 -6.20 12.07 -7.84
N THR A 21 -6.54 11.07 -8.65
CA THR A 21 -7.58 11.19 -9.68
C THR A 21 -8.88 10.51 -9.23
N GLU A 22 -10.02 10.96 -9.76
CA GLU A 22 -11.31 10.34 -9.49
C GLU A 22 -11.51 9.05 -10.30
N THR A 23 -10.90 8.98 -11.48
CA THR A 23 -11.04 7.82 -12.38
C THR A 23 -9.68 7.24 -12.76
N ALA A 24 -9.70 5.96 -13.15
CA ALA A 24 -8.52 5.28 -13.66
C ALA A 24 -8.09 5.85 -15.03
N GLN A 25 -9.04 6.37 -15.79
CA GLN A 25 -8.85 6.92 -17.13
C GLN A 25 -8.01 8.18 -17.13
N ASP A 26 -7.96 8.90 -16.01
CA ASP A 26 -7.18 10.14 -15.87
C ASP A 26 -5.79 9.88 -15.25
N ALA A 27 -5.55 8.68 -14.70
CA ALA A 27 -4.36 8.37 -13.93
C ALA A 27 -3.15 7.96 -14.80
N ASP A 28 -1.95 8.46 -14.44
CA ASP A 28 -0.66 8.00 -14.98
C ASP A 28 -0.02 6.87 -14.15
N LEU A 29 -0.56 6.60 -12.97
CA LEU A 29 -0.15 5.54 -12.05
C LEU A 29 -1.41 4.99 -11.37
N ILE A 30 -1.60 3.66 -11.44
CA ILE A 30 -2.73 2.97 -10.83
C ILE A 30 -2.18 1.88 -9.91
N LEU A 31 -2.49 1.96 -8.62
CA LEU A 31 -2.05 0.99 -7.61
C LEU A 31 -3.25 0.23 -7.03
N LEU A 32 -3.25 -1.10 -7.17
CA LEU A 32 -4.24 -1.98 -6.54
C LEU A 32 -3.72 -2.45 -5.18
N ASN A 33 -4.34 -1.98 -4.10
CA ASN A 33 -4.05 -2.46 -2.75
C ASN A 33 -4.87 -3.70 -2.41
N THR A 34 -4.17 -4.82 -2.23
CA THR A 34 -4.76 -6.15 -2.18
C THR A 34 -4.81 -6.74 -0.77
N CYS A 35 -5.81 -7.57 -0.53
CA CYS A 35 -5.93 -8.41 0.66
C CYS A 35 -5.71 -9.88 0.28
N ALA A 36 -5.27 -10.69 1.23
CA ALA A 36 -5.04 -12.13 1.04
C ALA A 36 -5.88 -13.01 1.99
N ILE A 37 -6.77 -12.41 2.79
CA ILE A 37 -7.49 -13.12 3.86
C ILE A 37 -8.92 -13.46 3.46
N ARG A 38 -9.55 -12.67 2.57
CA ARG A 38 -10.93 -12.90 2.16
C ARG A 38 -10.99 -13.78 0.92
N GLU A 39 -11.96 -14.68 0.90
CA GLU A 39 -12.29 -15.49 -0.27
C GLU A 39 -12.57 -14.61 -1.50
N LYS A 40 -12.13 -15.05 -2.68
CA LYS A 40 -12.29 -14.35 -3.98
C LYS A 40 -11.57 -12.99 -4.11
N CYS A 41 -10.69 -12.62 -3.17
CA CYS A 41 -9.87 -11.42 -3.32
C CYS A 41 -9.01 -11.48 -4.59
N GLU A 42 -8.43 -12.64 -4.89
CA GLU A 42 -7.55 -12.84 -6.03
C GLU A 42 -8.28 -12.67 -7.36
N ASP A 43 -9.45 -13.31 -7.49
CA ASP A 43 -10.26 -13.22 -8.72
C ASP A 43 -10.66 -11.77 -9.03
N LYS A 44 -11.02 -10.99 -8.00
CA LYS A 44 -11.34 -9.57 -8.17
C LYS A 44 -10.13 -8.77 -8.64
N VAL A 45 -8.94 -9.02 -8.08
CA VAL A 45 -7.71 -8.35 -8.51
C VAL A 45 -7.39 -8.68 -9.95
N PHE A 46 -7.42 -9.95 -10.35
CA PHE A 46 -7.13 -10.34 -11.73
C PHE A 46 -8.20 -9.86 -12.72
N SER A 47 -9.48 -9.82 -12.33
CA SER A 47 -10.53 -9.21 -13.14
C SER A 47 -10.24 -7.73 -13.39
N ARG A 48 -9.89 -6.98 -12.32
CA ARG A 48 -9.57 -5.55 -12.45
C ARG A 48 -8.30 -5.32 -13.27
N LEU A 49 -7.28 -6.15 -13.12
CA LEU A 49 -6.07 -6.10 -13.96
C LEU A 49 -6.39 -6.39 -15.44
N GLY A 50 -7.35 -7.26 -15.72
CA GLY A 50 -7.87 -7.52 -17.06
C GLY A 50 -8.46 -6.26 -17.70
N GLU A 51 -9.25 -5.49 -16.95
CA GLU A 51 -9.81 -4.21 -17.41
C GLU A 51 -8.70 -3.17 -17.66
N LEU A 52 -7.77 -3.03 -16.70
CA LEU A 52 -6.66 -2.07 -16.79
C LEU A 52 -5.68 -2.37 -17.93
N LYS A 53 -5.58 -3.64 -18.35
CA LYS A 53 -4.80 -4.04 -19.54
C LYS A 53 -5.27 -3.30 -20.79
N HIS A 54 -6.58 -3.08 -20.95
CA HIS A 54 -7.12 -2.35 -22.10
C HIS A 54 -6.71 -0.89 -22.06
N LEU A 55 -6.86 -0.23 -20.91
CA LEU A 55 -6.42 1.14 -20.69
C LEU A 55 -4.93 1.32 -21.02
N LYS A 56 -4.06 0.41 -20.54
CA LYS A 56 -2.62 0.49 -20.80
C LYS A 56 -2.25 0.26 -22.27
N ARG A 57 -3.04 -0.52 -23.02
CA ARG A 57 -2.85 -0.65 -24.48
C ARG A 57 -3.10 0.67 -25.21
N GLU A 58 -4.08 1.45 -24.75
CA GLU A 58 -4.41 2.76 -25.31
C GLU A 58 -3.47 3.85 -24.80
N ARG A 59 -3.00 3.72 -23.55
CA ARG A 59 -2.06 4.62 -22.88
C ARG A 59 -0.82 3.88 -22.36
N PRO A 60 0.19 3.58 -23.21
CA PRO A 60 1.36 2.78 -22.83
C PRO A 60 2.24 3.38 -21.72
N HIS A 61 2.09 4.67 -21.43
CA HIS A 61 2.83 5.38 -20.38
C HIS A 61 2.25 5.17 -18.97
N VAL A 62 1.03 4.63 -18.85
CA VAL A 62 0.38 4.40 -17.55
C VAL A 62 1.06 3.23 -16.85
N LEU A 63 1.49 3.45 -15.61
CA LEU A 63 2.03 2.41 -14.75
C LEU A 63 0.90 1.72 -13.96
N ILE A 64 0.90 0.39 -13.95
CA ILE A 64 -0.03 -0.43 -13.17
C ILE A 64 0.75 -1.19 -12.12
N GLY A 65 0.40 -1.00 -10.85
CA GLY A 65 1.02 -1.68 -9.72
C GLY A 65 0.05 -2.49 -8.87
N VAL A 66 0.58 -3.53 -8.21
CA VAL A 66 -0.14 -4.33 -7.22
C VAL A 66 0.64 -4.33 -5.92
N MET A 67 -0.03 -3.97 -4.82
CA MET A 67 0.58 -3.87 -3.50
C MET A 67 -0.20 -4.62 -2.42
N GLY A 68 0.43 -4.82 -1.25
CA GLY A 68 -0.22 -5.36 -0.06
C GLY A 68 -0.05 -6.88 0.12
N CYS A 69 -0.97 -7.52 0.84
CA CYS A 69 -0.77 -8.90 1.30
C CYS A 69 -0.74 -9.92 0.14
N MET A 70 -1.58 -9.76 -0.88
CA MET A 70 -1.56 -10.68 -2.03
C MET A 70 -0.27 -10.49 -2.83
N ALA A 71 0.20 -9.24 -3.00
CA ALA A 71 1.48 -8.95 -3.63
C ALA A 71 2.65 -9.65 -2.92
N GLN A 72 2.64 -9.67 -1.58
CA GLN A 72 3.66 -10.36 -0.79
C GLN A 72 3.63 -11.89 -0.98
N LEU A 73 2.44 -12.49 -1.11
CA LEU A 73 2.30 -13.95 -1.27
C LEU A 73 2.58 -14.44 -2.69
N TRP A 74 2.02 -13.73 -3.67
CA TRP A 74 2.06 -14.15 -5.06
C TRP A 74 3.33 -13.69 -5.77
N GLN A 75 3.92 -12.56 -5.34
CA GLN A 75 5.19 -12.04 -5.86
C GLN A 75 5.16 -11.96 -7.40
N GLY A 76 6.22 -12.46 -8.06
CA GLY A 76 6.34 -12.49 -9.53
C GLY A 76 5.23 -13.25 -10.25
N LYS A 77 4.50 -14.16 -9.58
CA LYS A 77 3.37 -14.89 -10.19
C LYS A 77 2.25 -13.95 -10.66
N ILE A 78 2.14 -12.76 -10.05
CA ILE A 78 1.20 -11.73 -10.50
C ILE A 78 1.59 -11.26 -11.90
N GLN A 79 2.88 -10.96 -12.13
CA GLN A 79 3.38 -10.49 -13.42
C GLN A 79 3.37 -11.60 -14.48
N GLU A 80 3.61 -12.85 -14.09
CA GLU A 80 3.45 -14.01 -14.98
C GLU A 80 2.00 -14.13 -15.47
N ARG A 81 1.01 -13.99 -14.58
CA ARG A 81 -0.42 -14.09 -14.92
C ARG A 81 -0.99 -12.82 -15.54
N ALA A 82 -0.47 -11.65 -15.20
CA ALA A 82 -0.89 -10.34 -15.70
C ALA A 82 0.32 -9.50 -16.14
N PRO A 83 0.87 -9.76 -17.35
CA PRO A 83 2.08 -9.07 -17.84
C PRO A 83 1.96 -7.56 -18.02
N SER A 84 0.75 -7.00 -17.93
CA SER A 84 0.53 -5.55 -17.94
C SER A 84 0.93 -4.85 -16.64
N VAL A 85 1.25 -5.60 -15.57
CA VAL A 85 1.66 -5.05 -14.27
C VAL A 85 3.14 -4.66 -14.28
N ASP A 86 3.43 -3.39 -14.03
CA ASP A 86 4.80 -2.83 -14.00
C ASP A 86 5.48 -2.99 -12.65
N LEU A 87 4.72 -2.96 -11.55
CA LEU A 87 5.29 -3.05 -10.23
C LEU A 87 4.46 -3.92 -9.28
N VAL A 88 5.15 -4.80 -8.56
CA VAL A 88 4.56 -5.62 -7.49
C VAL A 88 5.37 -5.39 -6.22
N PHE A 89 4.72 -4.96 -5.13
CA PHE A 89 5.44 -4.74 -3.89
C PHE A 89 4.65 -5.10 -2.63
N GLY A 90 5.36 -5.63 -1.65
CA GLY A 90 4.80 -6.09 -0.38
C GLY A 90 4.38 -4.96 0.55
N SER A 91 3.65 -5.31 1.61
CA SER A 91 3.21 -4.36 2.64
C SER A 91 4.38 -3.61 3.29
N ALA A 92 5.52 -4.28 3.49
CA ALA A 92 6.71 -3.65 4.07
C ALA A 92 7.32 -2.59 3.14
N ALA A 93 7.22 -2.78 1.83
CA ALA A 93 7.85 -1.91 0.84
C ALA A 93 7.06 -0.63 0.53
N VAL A 94 5.89 -0.42 1.16
CA VAL A 94 5.03 0.77 0.96
C VAL A 94 5.78 2.08 1.11
N SER A 95 6.70 2.17 2.07
CA SER A 95 7.50 3.37 2.30
C SER A 95 8.45 3.74 1.15
N ARG A 96 8.79 2.77 0.29
CA ARG A 96 9.65 2.96 -0.89
C ARG A 96 8.84 3.18 -2.16
N VAL A 97 7.52 3.42 -2.07
CA VAL A 97 6.66 3.51 -3.27
C VAL A 97 7.17 4.54 -4.29
N GLY A 98 7.66 5.70 -3.85
CA GLY A 98 8.24 6.71 -4.74
C GLY A 98 9.45 6.20 -5.52
N GLU A 99 10.41 5.59 -4.82
CA GLU A 99 11.59 4.94 -5.43
C GLU A 99 11.18 3.85 -6.43
N LEU A 100 10.23 2.99 -6.05
CA LEU A 100 9.78 1.87 -6.88
C LEU A 100 9.09 2.34 -8.16
N VAL A 101 8.25 3.37 -8.06
CA VAL A 101 7.59 3.99 -9.20
C VAL A 101 8.61 4.66 -10.12
N ALA A 102 9.56 5.42 -9.56
CA ALA A 102 10.63 6.06 -10.32
C ALA A 102 11.48 5.02 -11.07
N ARG A 103 11.83 3.91 -10.41
CA ARG A 103 12.55 2.79 -11.00
C ARG A 103 11.79 2.17 -12.17
N ALA A 104 10.51 1.84 -11.98
CA ALA A 104 9.67 1.28 -13.03
C ALA A 104 9.57 2.23 -14.25
N ARG A 105 9.43 3.53 -14.00
CA ARG A 105 9.37 4.55 -15.05
C ARG A 105 10.69 4.69 -15.82
N ALA A 106 11.82 4.67 -15.12
CA ALA A 106 13.13 4.86 -15.73
C ALA A 106 13.61 3.66 -16.56
N THR A 107 13.34 2.44 -16.10
CA THR A 107 13.80 1.23 -16.78
C THR A 107 12.82 0.72 -17.84
N GLY A 108 11.52 1.02 -17.69
CA GLY A 108 10.46 0.39 -18.47
C GLY A 108 10.36 -1.12 -18.23
N ALA A 109 11.02 -1.64 -17.19
CA ALA A 109 11.06 -3.06 -16.85
C ALA A 109 10.21 -3.37 -15.62
N PRO A 110 9.61 -4.57 -15.54
CA PRO A 110 8.84 -4.98 -14.38
C PRO A 110 9.66 -4.94 -13.08
N VAL A 111 9.09 -4.36 -12.04
CA VAL A 111 9.68 -4.23 -10.71
C VAL A 111 8.99 -5.19 -9.74
N LEU A 112 9.78 -5.92 -8.96
CA LEU A 112 9.31 -6.77 -7.86
C LEU A 112 10.04 -6.38 -6.58
N GLU A 113 9.29 -6.07 -5.52
CA GLU A 113 9.85 -5.70 -4.22
C GLU A 113 9.01 -6.28 -3.07
N THR A 114 9.32 -7.51 -2.68
CA THR A 114 8.65 -8.22 -1.58
C THR A 114 9.62 -8.56 -0.45
N GLY A 115 10.74 -7.83 -0.36
CA GLY A 115 11.70 -7.94 0.74
C GLY A 115 11.19 -7.28 2.03
N GLU A 116 11.91 -7.55 3.13
CA GLU A 116 11.70 -6.83 4.38
C GLU A 116 12.15 -5.36 4.24
N ALA A 117 11.44 -4.46 4.90
CA ALA A 117 11.81 -3.04 4.96
C ALA A 117 11.66 -2.52 6.40
N PRO A 118 12.43 -1.48 6.79
CA PRO A 118 12.32 -0.88 8.11
C PRO A 118 10.89 -0.41 8.39
N LEU A 119 10.51 -0.45 9.67
CA LEU A 119 9.24 0.10 10.11
C LEU A 119 9.30 1.63 9.95
N VAL A 120 8.52 2.15 9.02
CA VAL A 120 8.61 3.55 8.64
C VAL A 120 7.74 4.40 9.55
N LYS A 121 8.20 5.63 9.85
CA LYS A 121 7.50 6.59 10.70
C LYS A 121 6.04 6.77 10.27
N ILE A 122 5.20 6.98 11.28
CA ILE A 122 3.74 7.03 11.14
C ILE A 122 3.27 8.29 10.40
N THR A 123 4.12 9.33 10.33
CA THR A 123 3.83 10.67 9.81
C THR A 123 3.80 10.83 8.28
N ALA A 124 3.85 9.75 7.50
CA ALA A 124 3.85 9.82 6.03
C ALA A 124 2.42 9.83 5.45
N ARG A 125 1.56 10.74 5.92
CA ARG A 125 0.13 10.81 5.56
C ARG A 125 -0.22 12.16 4.91
N PRO A 126 -1.26 12.25 4.06
CA PRO A 126 -1.83 13.52 3.64
C PRO A 126 -2.38 14.29 4.84
N GLU A 127 -2.39 15.63 4.76
CA GLU A 127 -2.93 16.51 5.79
C GLU A 127 -4.36 16.10 6.20
N ALA A 128 -4.59 15.88 7.50
CA ALA A 128 -5.87 15.46 8.07
C ALA A 128 -6.89 16.61 8.21
N VAL A 129 -6.73 17.71 7.46
CA VAL A 129 -7.57 18.91 7.63
C VAL A 129 -9.03 18.57 7.34
N GLY A 130 -9.89 18.70 8.35
CA GLY A 130 -11.32 18.45 8.25
C GLY A 130 -11.76 17.00 8.48
N GLN A 131 -10.85 16.07 8.82
CA GLN A 131 -11.23 14.70 9.18
C GLN A 131 -11.64 14.60 10.67
N LEU A 132 -12.82 14.05 10.95
CA LEU A 132 -13.28 13.79 12.33
C LEU A 132 -12.65 12.53 12.93
N LYS A 133 -12.22 11.58 12.09
CA LYS A 133 -11.72 10.26 12.48
C LYS A 133 -10.38 9.99 11.83
N ALA A 134 -9.48 9.32 12.56
CA ALA A 134 -8.19 8.88 12.03
C ALA A 134 -7.79 7.50 12.57
N PHE A 135 -7.06 6.75 11.75
CA PHE A 135 -6.36 5.54 12.17
C PHE A 135 -4.92 5.84 12.54
N VAL A 136 -4.41 5.18 13.59
CA VAL A 136 -2.99 5.24 14.01
C VAL A 136 -2.49 3.81 14.17
N THR A 137 -1.49 3.42 13.38
CA THR A 137 -0.89 2.09 13.48
C THR A 137 0.11 2.04 14.63
N VAL A 138 -0.14 1.19 15.63
CA VAL A 138 0.73 1.05 16.81
C VAL A 138 1.71 -0.11 16.69
N MET A 139 1.39 -1.08 15.83
CA MET A 139 2.22 -2.24 15.54
C MET A 139 1.98 -2.76 14.12
N GLU A 140 2.99 -3.43 13.57
CA GLU A 140 2.93 -4.16 12.31
C GLU A 140 3.42 -5.59 12.50
N GLY A 141 2.77 -6.54 11.82
CA GLY A 141 3.15 -7.95 11.84
C GLY A 141 2.63 -8.68 13.09
N CYS A 142 2.91 -9.98 13.17
CA CYS A 142 2.42 -10.82 14.25
C CYS A 142 3.33 -12.04 14.44
N GLU A 143 3.67 -12.40 15.68
CA GLU A 143 4.45 -13.60 16.00
C GLU A 143 3.59 -14.79 16.48
N LYS A 144 2.26 -14.67 16.41
CA LYS A 144 1.36 -15.78 16.76
C LYS A 144 1.36 -16.86 15.68
N GLY A 145 1.51 -18.13 16.10
CA GLY A 145 1.48 -19.30 15.22
C GLY A 145 0.07 -19.83 14.94
N CYS A 146 -0.88 -18.96 14.56
CA CYS A 146 -2.24 -19.39 14.25
C CYS A 146 -2.28 -20.16 12.92
N THR A 147 -2.83 -21.38 12.92
CA THR A 147 -2.84 -22.30 11.75
C THR A 147 -3.56 -21.76 10.51
N PHE A 148 -4.43 -20.77 10.68
CA PHE A 148 -5.21 -20.14 9.62
C PHE A 148 -4.68 -18.77 9.20
N CYS A 149 -3.67 -18.22 9.90
CA CYS A 149 -3.29 -16.82 9.76
C CYS A 149 -2.10 -16.66 8.80
N VAL A 150 -2.27 -15.79 7.81
CA VAL A 150 -1.24 -15.48 6.81
C VAL A 150 -0.38 -14.26 7.17
N VAL A 151 -0.70 -13.57 8.26
CA VAL A 151 -0.06 -12.31 8.69
C VAL A 151 1.46 -12.46 8.89
N PRO A 152 1.98 -13.51 9.57
CA PRO A 152 3.42 -13.64 9.77
C PRO A 152 4.22 -13.67 8.46
N VAL A 153 3.63 -14.19 7.38
CA VAL A 153 4.25 -14.28 6.05
C VAL A 153 4.04 -13.00 5.23
N THR A 154 2.89 -12.33 5.40
CA THR A 154 2.49 -11.18 4.56
C THR A 154 2.88 -9.81 5.09
N ARG A 155 3.02 -9.70 6.40
CA ARG A 155 3.32 -8.45 7.12
C ARG A 155 4.61 -8.58 7.96
N GLY A 156 5.18 -9.78 8.04
CA GLY A 156 6.42 -10.05 8.75
C GLY A 156 6.24 -10.24 10.25
N ARG A 157 7.37 -10.25 10.96
CA ARG A 157 7.43 -10.36 12.42
C ARG A 157 6.80 -9.15 13.10
N GLU A 158 6.35 -9.36 14.33
CA GLU A 158 5.81 -8.31 15.18
C GLU A 158 6.84 -7.21 15.41
N ARG A 159 6.42 -5.97 15.17
CA ARG A 159 7.20 -4.77 15.42
C ARG A 159 6.27 -3.69 15.93
N SER A 160 6.65 -3.02 17.00
CA SER A 160 5.82 -2.01 17.67
C SER A 160 6.44 -0.62 17.56
N HIS A 161 5.60 0.39 17.40
CA HIS A 161 6.01 1.77 17.59
C HIS A 161 6.25 2.06 19.07
N SER A 162 7.12 3.03 19.37
CA SER A 162 7.31 3.46 20.76
C SER A 162 6.06 4.20 21.25
N PRO A 163 5.69 4.08 22.54
CA PRO A 163 4.57 4.83 23.12
C PRO A 163 4.69 6.35 22.90
N ALA A 164 5.91 6.89 22.95
CA ALA A 164 6.17 8.30 22.70
C ALA A 164 5.82 8.72 21.26
N SER A 165 6.16 7.90 20.26
CA SER A 165 5.81 8.17 18.86
C SER A 165 4.29 8.13 18.64
N ILE A 166 3.61 7.16 19.24
CA ILE A 166 2.15 7.03 19.15
C ILE A 166 1.47 8.25 19.78
N VAL A 167 1.90 8.65 20.98
CA VAL A 167 1.34 9.84 21.67
C VAL A 167 1.61 11.12 20.89
N ALA A 168 2.79 11.28 20.29
CA ALA A 168 3.13 12.44 19.48
C ALA A 168 2.17 12.59 18.29
N GLU A 169 1.94 11.52 17.53
CA GLU A 169 1.04 11.55 16.39
C GLU A 169 -0.43 11.79 16.79
N VAL A 170 -0.90 11.15 17.86
CA VAL A 170 -2.27 11.39 18.37
C VAL A 170 -2.46 12.87 18.74
N ARG A 171 -1.42 13.53 19.29
CA ARG A 171 -1.45 14.96 19.58
C ARG A 171 -1.49 15.81 18.31
N GLU A 172 -0.72 15.46 17.28
CA GLU A 172 -0.74 16.14 15.99
C GLU A 172 -2.13 16.03 15.32
N LEU A 173 -2.73 14.83 15.33
CA LEU A 173 -4.08 14.59 14.83
C LEU A 173 -5.14 15.40 15.60
N ALA A 174 -5.04 15.43 16.94
CA ALA A 174 -5.95 16.22 17.77
C ALA A 174 -5.82 17.72 17.48
N ALA A 175 -4.60 18.23 17.27
CA ALA A 175 -4.34 19.61 16.89
C ALA A 175 -4.88 19.94 15.48
N ALA A 176 -4.88 18.97 14.57
CA ALA A 176 -5.49 19.08 13.23
C ALA A 176 -7.04 18.97 13.24
N GLY A 177 -7.67 18.78 14.40
CA GLY A 177 -9.13 18.76 14.56
C GLY A 177 -9.76 17.37 14.60
N VAL A 178 -8.98 16.29 14.55
CA VAL A 178 -9.49 14.92 14.71
C VAL A 178 -10.10 14.75 16.11
N ARG A 179 -11.23 14.02 16.17
CA ARG A 179 -11.99 13.77 17.41
C ARG A 179 -11.99 12.31 17.83
N GLU A 180 -11.81 11.41 16.88
CA GLU A 180 -11.79 9.96 17.11
C GLU A 180 -10.50 9.37 16.53
N VAL A 181 -9.72 8.70 17.37
CA VAL A 181 -8.55 7.93 16.94
C VAL A 181 -8.79 6.46 17.20
N THR A 182 -8.61 5.65 16.16
CA THR A 182 -8.63 4.18 16.26
C THR A 182 -7.21 3.63 16.12
N LEU A 183 -6.73 2.95 17.15
CA LEU A 183 -5.42 2.29 17.14
C LEU A 183 -5.50 0.99 16.33
N LEU A 184 -4.58 0.82 15.38
CA LEU A 184 -4.49 -0.34 14.52
C LEU A 184 -3.30 -1.22 14.91
N GLY A 185 -3.54 -2.53 14.99
CA GLY A 185 -2.55 -3.59 15.16
C GLY A 185 -3.07 -4.90 14.57
N GLN A 186 -2.23 -5.93 14.49
CA GLN A 186 -2.61 -7.27 14.03
C GLN A 186 -2.75 -8.26 15.19
#